data_AF-A0A3D3I4F1-F1
#
_entry.id   AF-A0A3D3I4F1-F1
#
_cell.length_a   1.000
_cell.length_b   1.000
_cell.length_c   1.000
_cell.angle_alpha   90.00
_cell.angle_beta   90.00
_cell.angle_gamma   90.00
#
_symmetry.space_group_name_H-M   'P 1'
#
loop_
_entity.id
_entity.type
_entity.pdbx_description
1 polymer ?
#
loop_
_entity_poly.entity_id
_entity_poly.type
_entity_poly.pdbx_seq_one_letter_code
_entity_poly.pdbx_strand_id
1 'polypeptide(L)'
;MQHTKIPFKNTKIFSPFFLDYIERKETLKKFYHRAPSIQSFEAQIQEKQKSFSIDSRTILSETLREQYKELKISNLVDNNIKSLKDATTFTITTGHQLNIFTGPLYFIYKIVSVINACKQLKRTYPKYNFVPVYWMASEDHDFEEISYFKLYGKKYKWDTDQKGGV
;
A
#
# COMPACT_ATOMS: atom_id res chain seq x y z
N MET A 1 -5.88 16.86 20.90
CA MET A 1 -7.21 16.32 20.53
C MET A 1 -7.44 15.04 21.30
N GLN A 2 -8.53 14.95 22.05
CA GLN A 2 -9.02 13.68 22.60
C GLN A 2 -9.70 12.92 21.46
N HIS A 3 -9.28 11.68 21.23
CA HIS A 3 -9.88 10.83 20.19
C HIS A 3 -10.74 9.75 20.86
N THR A 4 -12.03 9.71 20.52
CA THR A 4 -12.92 8.61 20.90
C THR A 4 -12.67 7.43 19.96
N LYS A 5 -12.34 6.26 20.50
CA LYS A 5 -12.16 5.03 19.72
C LYS A 5 -13.41 4.17 19.85
N ILE A 6 -13.90 3.67 18.72
CA ILE A 6 -15.02 2.74 18.66
C ILE A 6 -14.47 1.38 18.21
N PRO A 7 -14.71 0.27 18.95
CA PRO A 7 -14.35 -1.06 18.49
C PRO A 7 -15.02 -1.39 17.15
N PHE A 8 -14.29 -2.02 16.21
CA PHE A 8 -14.83 -2.34 14.88
C PHE A 8 -16.14 -3.14 14.95
N LYS A 9 -16.24 -4.11 15.86
CA LYS A 9 -17.46 -4.90 16.07
C LYS A 9 -18.69 -4.04 16.41
N ASN A 10 -18.49 -2.93 17.10
CA ASN A 10 -19.57 -2.03 17.52
C ASN A 10 -20.07 -1.14 16.37
N THR A 11 -19.29 -1.01 15.28
CA THR A 11 -19.69 -0.23 14.11
C THR A 11 -20.74 -0.93 13.25
N LYS A 12 -20.89 -2.26 13.37
CA LYS A 12 -21.85 -3.10 12.61
C LYS A 12 -21.72 -3.03 11.08
N ILE A 13 -20.68 -2.41 10.53
CA ILE A 13 -20.44 -2.28 9.08
C ILE A 13 -19.49 -3.35 8.52
N PHE A 14 -18.74 -4.05 9.37
CA PHE A 14 -17.77 -5.05 8.94
C PHE A 14 -18.36 -6.45 8.92
N SER A 15 -17.94 -7.25 7.94
CA SER A 15 -18.35 -8.64 7.83
C SER A 15 -17.81 -9.47 9.01
N PRO A 16 -18.51 -10.56 9.39
CA PRO A 16 -18.02 -11.49 10.42
C PRO A 16 -16.62 -12.03 10.10
N PHE A 17 -16.34 -12.29 8.82
CA PHE A 17 -15.02 -12.76 8.36
C PHE A 17 -13.90 -11.76 8.63
N PHE A 18 -14.12 -10.47 8.34
CA PHE A 18 -13.14 -9.43 8.65
C PHE A 18 -12.88 -9.31 10.15
N LEU A 19 -13.95 -9.37 10.96
CA LEU A 19 -13.84 -9.32 12.41
C LEU A 19 -13.07 -10.53 12.94
N ASP A 20 -13.40 -11.74 12.49
CA ASP A 20 -12.71 -12.99 12.85
C ASP A 20 -11.20 -12.92 12.48
N TYR A 21 -10.86 -12.29 11.36
CA TYR A 21 -9.47 -12.11 10.92
C TYR A 21 -8.70 -11.15 11.84
N ILE A 22 -9.25 -9.97 12.12
CA ILE A 22 -8.62 -8.97 12.99
C ILE A 22 -8.53 -9.45 14.44
N GLU A 23 -9.51 -10.21 14.90
CA GLU A 23 -9.53 -10.87 16.23
C GLU A 23 -8.66 -12.14 16.27
N ARG A 24 -8.04 -12.54 15.15
CA ARG A 24 -7.10 -13.66 15.04
C ARG A 24 -7.69 -15.01 15.44
N LYS A 25 -8.95 -15.26 15.05
CA LYS A 25 -9.64 -16.51 15.33
C LYS A 25 -8.84 -17.72 14.84
N GLU A 26 -8.72 -18.74 15.69
CA GLU A 26 -7.86 -19.91 15.44
C GLU A 26 -8.13 -20.59 14.10
N THR A 27 -9.40 -20.70 13.74
CA THR A 27 -9.86 -21.33 12.49
C THR A 27 -9.34 -20.64 11.24
N LEU A 28 -8.93 -19.36 11.33
CA LEU A 28 -8.42 -18.59 10.21
C LEU A 28 -6.90 -18.62 10.07
N LYS A 29 -6.15 -19.07 11.09
CA LYS A 29 -4.68 -19.03 11.09
C LYS A 29 -4.04 -19.74 9.91
N LYS A 30 -4.66 -20.82 9.40
CA LYS A 30 -4.15 -21.56 8.24
C LYS A 30 -4.22 -20.79 6.91
N PHE A 31 -4.97 -19.70 6.84
CA PHE A 31 -5.15 -18.91 5.61
C PHE A 31 -4.22 -17.71 5.50
N TYR A 32 -3.42 -17.41 6.52
CA TYR A 32 -2.46 -16.32 6.47
C TYR A 32 -1.18 -16.67 7.24
N HIS A 33 -0.06 -16.16 6.75
CA HIS A 33 1.25 -16.51 7.31
C HIS A 33 1.53 -15.81 8.65
N ARG A 34 1.16 -14.53 8.76
CA ARG A 34 1.41 -13.69 9.95
C ARG A 34 0.24 -12.77 10.25
N ALA A 35 -0.03 -12.53 11.53
CA ALA A 35 -1.08 -11.61 11.94
C ALA A 35 -0.73 -10.15 11.59
N PRO A 36 -1.74 -9.28 11.35
CA PRO A 36 -1.52 -7.87 11.02
C PRO A 36 -1.15 -7.07 12.28
N SER A 37 0.05 -7.28 12.80
CA SER A 37 0.55 -6.63 14.01
C SER A 37 2.00 -6.19 13.87
N ILE A 38 2.39 -5.14 14.58
CA ILE A 38 3.75 -4.61 14.51
C ILE A 38 4.77 -5.67 14.91
N GLN A 39 4.49 -6.47 15.93
CA GLN A 39 5.38 -7.53 16.40
C GLN A 39 5.63 -8.60 15.34
N SER A 40 4.65 -8.85 14.48
CA SER A 40 4.77 -9.84 13.39
C SER A 40 5.78 -9.42 12.32
N PHE A 41 6.16 -8.14 12.24
CA PHE A 41 7.13 -7.67 11.26
C PHE A 41 8.54 -8.16 11.52
N GLU A 42 8.92 -8.50 12.76
CA GLU A 42 10.26 -9.02 13.03
C GLU A 42 10.54 -10.31 12.24
N ALA A 43 9.64 -11.29 12.35
CA ALA A 43 9.75 -12.53 11.59
C ALA A 43 9.59 -12.30 10.08
N GLN A 44 8.74 -11.35 9.67
CA GLN A 44 8.57 -10.98 8.25
C GLN A 44 9.86 -10.40 7.65
N ILE A 45 10.55 -9.54 8.38
CA ILE A 45 11.82 -8.92 7.99
C ILE A 45 12.90 -9.99 7.81
N GLN A 46 13.05 -10.88 8.81
CA GLN A 46 14.04 -11.96 8.76
C GLN A 46 13.81 -12.91 7.58
N GLU A 47 12.55 -13.22 7.26
CA GLU A 47 12.21 -14.02 6.09
C GLU A 47 12.51 -13.28 4.79
N LYS A 48 12.02 -12.05 4.64
CA LYS A 48 12.15 -11.27 3.40
C LYS A 48 13.58 -10.86 3.10
N GLN A 49 14.42 -10.72 4.11
CA GLN A 49 15.85 -10.44 3.94
C GLN A 49 16.55 -11.55 3.14
N LYS A 50 16.03 -12.78 3.18
CA LYS A 50 16.56 -13.93 2.44
C LYS A 50 15.94 -14.10 1.05
N SER A 51 14.90 -13.33 0.72
CA SER A 51 14.10 -13.54 -0.50
C SER A 51 14.65 -12.83 -1.75
N PHE A 52 15.51 -11.83 -1.59
CA PHE A 52 15.95 -10.97 -2.70
C PHE A 52 17.46 -10.79 -2.71
N SER A 53 18.09 -11.04 -3.87
CA SER A 53 19.51 -10.83 -4.11
C SER A 53 19.84 -9.33 -4.23
N ILE A 54 21.12 -8.97 -4.07
CA ILE A 54 21.58 -7.60 -4.30
C ILE A 54 21.33 -7.14 -5.75
N ASP A 55 21.44 -8.06 -6.72
CA ASP A 55 21.20 -7.76 -8.14
C ASP A 55 19.74 -7.39 -8.38
N SER A 56 18.79 -8.18 -7.87
CA SER A 56 17.35 -7.87 -8.01
C SER A 56 16.97 -6.52 -7.41
N ARG A 57 17.56 -6.16 -6.26
CA ARG A 57 17.38 -4.86 -5.60
C ARG A 57 17.97 -3.71 -6.40
N THR A 58 19.13 -3.93 -7.00
CA THR A 58 19.81 -2.96 -7.87
C THR A 58 18.98 -2.67 -9.11
N ILE A 59 18.51 -3.71 -9.79
CA ILE A 59 17.61 -3.61 -10.95
C ILE A 59 16.35 -2.83 -10.58
N LEU A 60 15.69 -3.16 -9.46
CA LEU A 60 14.48 -2.45 -9.02
C LEU A 60 14.74 -0.95 -8.83
N SER A 61 15.79 -0.59 -8.09
CA SER A 61 16.13 0.82 -7.80
C SER A 61 16.46 1.59 -9.08
N GLU A 62 17.18 0.98 -10.01
CA GLU A 62 17.57 1.61 -11.28
C GLU A 62 16.39 1.78 -12.22
N THR A 63 15.54 0.76 -12.36
CA THR A 63 14.30 0.85 -13.15
C THR A 63 13.38 1.94 -12.62
N LEU A 64 13.19 2.04 -11.30
CA LEU A 64 12.40 3.11 -10.71
C LEU A 64 13.05 4.49 -10.90
N ARG A 65 14.37 4.59 -10.79
CA ARG A 65 15.07 5.86 -11.03
C ARG A 65 14.89 6.32 -12.48
N GLU A 66 14.98 5.39 -13.43
CA GLU A 66 14.75 5.66 -14.85
C GLU A 66 13.29 6.07 -15.12
N GLN A 67 12.32 5.35 -14.54
CA GLN A 67 10.90 5.68 -14.67
C GLN A 67 10.56 7.08 -14.15
N TYR A 68 11.27 7.56 -13.12
CA TYR A 68 11.02 8.87 -12.51
C TYR A 68 11.90 9.99 -13.07
N LYS A 69 12.79 9.73 -14.04
CA LYS A 69 13.82 10.70 -14.49
C LYS A 69 13.25 12.02 -15.02
N GLU A 70 12.10 11.96 -15.70
CA GLU A 70 11.43 13.13 -16.31
C GLU A 70 10.47 13.83 -15.33
N LEU A 71 10.29 13.28 -14.14
CA LEU A 71 9.39 13.83 -13.12
C LEU A 71 10.17 14.69 -12.13
N LYS A 72 9.60 15.83 -11.75
CA LYS A 72 10.11 16.62 -10.62
C LYS A 72 9.78 15.89 -9.31
N ILE A 73 10.78 15.21 -8.74
CA ILE A 73 10.64 14.49 -7.47
C ILE A 73 11.25 15.28 -6.31
N SER A 74 10.78 14.99 -5.10
CA SER A 74 11.40 15.48 -3.86
C SER A 74 12.61 14.64 -3.47
N ASN A 75 13.50 15.21 -2.66
CA ASN A 75 14.64 14.47 -2.07
C ASN A 75 14.19 13.22 -1.29
N LEU A 76 12.98 13.24 -0.71
CA LEU A 76 12.44 12.09 0.01
C LEU A 76 12.17 10.91 -0.93
N VAL A 77 11.62 11.17 -2.13
CA VAL A 77 11.36 10.13 -3.13
C VAL A 77 12.67 9.58 -3.69
N ASP A 78 13.62 10.47 -4.03
CA ASP A 78 14.94 10.06 -4.52
C ASP A 78 15.69 9.20 -3.49
N ASN A 79 15.70 9.60 -2.22
CA ASN A 79 16.30 8.82 -1.14
C ASN A 79 15.61 7.46 -0.95
N ASN A 80 14.27 7.41 -1.03
CA ASN A 80 13.53 6.16 -0.96
C ASN A 80 13.97 5.20 -2.08
N ILE A 81 13.99 5.66 -3.34
CA ILE A 81 14.39 4.85 -4.50
C ILE A 81 15.83 4.34 -4.34
N LYS A 82 16.76 5.20 -3.93
CA LYS A 82 18.16 4.81 -3.67
C LYS A 82 18.28 3.75 -2.59
N SER A 83 17.55 3.91 -1.49
CA SER A 83 17.61 2.98 -0.34
C SER A 83 17.13 1.57 -0.66
N LEU A 84 16.35 1.36 -1.74
CA LEU A 84 15.86 0.03 -2.13
C LEU A 84 17.00 -0.95 -2.48
N LYS A 85 18.19 -0.44 -2.83
CA LYS A 85 19.39 -1.26 -3.05
C LYS A 85 19.87 -1.95 -1.77
N ASP A 86 19.62 -1.35 -0.60
CA ASP A 86 20.11 -1.87 0.68
C ASP A 86 19.35 -3.12 1.12
N ALA A 87 20.09 -4.13 1.58
CA ALA A 87 19.52 -5.39 2.09
C ALA A 87 18.64 -5.19 3.34
N THR A 88 18.80 -4.07 4.04
CA THR A 88 18.03 -3.70 5.24
C THR A 88 16.82 -2.82 4.93
N THR A 89 16.55 -2.55 3.65
CA THR A 89 15.36 -1.79 3.21
C THR A 89 14.26 -2.73 2.74
N PHE A 90 13.03 -2.45 3.20
CA PHE A 90 11.82 -3.18 2.86
C PHE A 90 10.76 -2.21 2.35
N THR A 91 9.85 -2.71 1.53
CA THR A 91 8.68 -1.96 1.09
C THR A 91 7.47 -2.30 1.94
N ILE A 92 6.63 -1.30 2.21
CA ILE A 92 5.25 -1.51 2.66
C ILE A 92 4.39 -1.05 1.50
N THR A 93 3.59 -1.97 0.96
CA THR A 93 2.89 -1.74 -0.30
C THR A 93 1.38 -1.72 -0.08
N THR A 94 0.72 -0.78 -0.73
CA THR A 94 -0.72 -0.83 -0.98
C THR A 94 -0.95 -0.52 -2.46
N GLY A 95 -2.17 -0.72 -2.94
CA GLY A 95 -2.52 -0.42 -4.31
C GLY A 95 -4.01 -0.22 -4.48
N HIS A 96 -4.35 0.40 -5.60
CA HIS A 96 -5.72 0.51 -6.09
C HIS A 96 -5.71 0.83 -7.58
N GLN A 97 -6.87 0.68 -8.22
CA GLN A 97 -7.07 1.07 -9.62
C GLN A 97 -6.95 2.59 -9.80
N LEU A 98 -6.63 2.99 -11.03
CA LEU A 98 -6.38 4.38 -11.42
C LEU A 98 -7.67 5.18 -11.60
N ASN A 99 -8.34 5.47 -10.49
CA ASN A 99 -9.57 6.26 -10.49
C ASN A 99 -9.32 7.71 -10.93
N ILE A 100 -10.19 8.25 -11.79
CA ILE A 100 -10.17 9.68 -12.09
C ILE A 100 -10.37 10.50 -10.81
N PHE A 101 -9.62 11.60 -10.68
CA PHE A 101 -9.64 12.49 -9.52
C PHE A 101 -9.46 11.77 -8.17
N THR A 102 -8.62 10.72 -8.12
CA THR A 102 -8.35 9.90 -6.92
C THR A 102 -9.53 9.08 -6.39
N GLY A 103 -10.68 9.13 -7.07
CA GLY A 103 -11.86 8.32 -6.78
C GLY A 103 -12.34 8.40 -5.32
N PRO A 104 -12.64 7.25 -4.68
CA PRO A 104 -13.16 7.23 -3.32
C PRO A 104 -12.07 7.56 -2.28
N LEU A 105 -12.48 8.15 -1.15
CA LEU A 105 -11.56 8.59 -0.08
C LEU A 105 -10.62 7.49 0.44
N TYR A 106 -11.02 6.22 0.37
CA TYR A 106 -10.16 5.13 0.80
C TYR A 106 -8.89 4.99 -0.05
N PHE A 107 -8.84 5.54 -1.28
CA PHE A 107 -7.63 5.65 -2.08
C PHE A 107 -6.54 6.40 -1.31
N ILE A 108 -6.89 7.58 -0.79
CA ILE A 108 -6.00 8.42 0.02
C ILE A 108 -5.70 7.74 1.36
N TYR A 109 -6.70 7.14 2.00
CA TYR A 109 -6.48 6.46 3.28
C TYR A 109 -5.54 5.27 3.18
N LYS A 110 -5.56 4.51 2.08
CA LYS A 110 -4.58 3.44 1.81
C LYS A 110 -3.15 4.00 1.80
N ILE A 111 -2.90 5.07 1.05
CA ILE A 111 -1.58 5.72 0.94
C ILE A 111 -1.10 6.22 2.31
N VAL A 112 -1.96 6.96 3.02
CA VAL A 112 -1.64 7.50 4.36
C VAL A 112 -1.36 6.38 5.36
N SER A 113 -2.11 5.28 5.28
CA SER A 113 -1.92 4.12 6.17
C SER A 113 -0.53 3.49 5.99
N VAL A 114 -0.09 3.32 4.75
CA VAL A 114 1.25 2.78 4.45
C VAL A 114 2.35 3.72 4.93
N ILE A 115 2.23 5.04 4.69
CA ILE A 115 3.19 6.03 5.17
C ILE A 115 3.30 5.98 6.70
N ASN A 116 2.17 5.89 7.39
CA ASN A 116 2.14 5.80 8.86
C ASN A 116 2.71 4.47 9.36
N ALA A 117 2.43 3.36 8.67
CA ALA A 117 3.02 2.06 8.97
C ALA A 117 4.55 2.11 8.85
N CYS A 118 5.11 2.68 7.77
CA CYS A 118 6.55 2.87 7.62
C CYS A 118 7.15 3.69 8.79
N LYS A 119 6.49 4.79 9.18
CA LYS A 119 6.92 5.61 10.33
C LYS A 119 6.86 4.86 11.66
N GLN A 120 5.89 3.98 11.85
CA GLN A 120 5.78 3.17 13.05
C GLN A 120 6.86 2.08 13.07
N LEU A 121 7.04 1.38 11.95
CA LEU A 121 8.04 0.35 11.79
C LEU A 121 9.46 0.88 11.91
N LYS A 122 9.77 2.06 11.35
CA LYS A 122 11.09 2.69 11.51
C LYS A 122 11.40 3.03 12.97
N ARG A 123 10.37 3.43 13.75
CA ARG A 123 10.53 3.68 15.20
C ARG A 123 10.73 2.38 15.98
N THR A 124 9.99 1.33 15.66
CA THR A 124 10.09 0.03 16.33
C THR A 124 11.36 -0.74 15.95
N TYR A 125 11.78 -0.64 14.69
CA TYR A 125 12.89 -1.38 14.11
C TYR A 125 13.89 -0.44 13.42
N PRO A 126 14.66 0.36 14.20
CA PRO A 126 15.48 1.46 13.66
C PRO A 126 16.62 1.01 12.73
N LYS A 127 17.06 -0.25 12.84
CA LYS A 127 18.10 -0.85 11.97
C LYS A 127 17.67 -1.03 10.51
N TYR A 128 16.36 -1.00 10.23
CA TYR A 128 15.81 -1.21 8.90
C TYR A 128 15.18 0.06 8.35
N ASN A 129 15.02 0.12 7.04
CA ASN A 129 14.30 1.18 6.34
C ASN A 129 13.02 0.63 5.74
N PHE A 130 11.98 1.47 5.69
CA PHE A 130 10.66 1.10 5.20
C PHE A 130 10.19 2.13 4.17
N VAL A 131 10.14 1.73 2.91
CA VAL A 131 9.72 2.59 1.80
C VAL A 131 8.23 2.37 1.52
N PRO A 132 7.39 3.42 1.62
CA PRO A 132 5.99 3.30 1.23
C PRO A 132 5.88 3.20 -0.29
N VAL A 133 5.21 2.15 -0.79
CA VAL A 133 4.98 1.94 -2.22
C VAL A 133 3.48 1.95 -2.49
N TYR A 134 3.06 2.77 -3.45
CA TYR A 134 1.72 2.73 -4.01
C TYR A 134 1.77 2.04 -5.38
N TRP A 135 1.20 0.85 -5.47
CA TRP A 135 1.07 0.10 -6.71
C TRP A 135 -0.12 0.63 -7.50
N MET A 136 0.17 1.23 -8.65
CA MET A 136 -0.83 1.65 -9.63
C MET A 136 -1.26 0.42 -10.42
N ALA A 137 -2.48 -0.08 -10.21
CA ALA A 137 -3.01 -1.22 -10.96
C ALA A 137 -3.44 -0.76 -12.38
N SER A 138 -2.46 -0.34 -13.19
CA SER A 138 -2.64 0.18 -14.55
C SER A 138 -2.71 -0.92 -15.63
N GLU A 139 -2.88 -2.17 -15.21
CA GLU A 139 -3.08 -3.33 -16.09
C GLU A 139 -4.52 -3.84 -16.01
N ASP A 140 -5.34 -3.20 -15.16
CA ASP A 140 -6.74 -3.55 -14.99
C ASP A 140 -7.55 -3.04 -16.19
N HIS A 141 -8.48 -3.86 -16.66
CA HIS A 141 -9.30 -3.58 -17.83
C HIS A 141 -10.69 -3.06 -17.45
N ASP A 142 -11.00 -2.94 -16.16
CA ASP A 142 -12.28 -2.41 -15.68
C ASP A 142 -12.33 -0.87 -15.73
N PHE A 143 -12.50 -0.34 -16.95
CA PHE A 143 -12.68 1.10 -17.16
C PHE A 143 -13.93 1.64 -16.43
N GLU A 144 -14.99 0.85 -16.33
CA GLU A 144 -16.25 1.31 -15.75
C GLU A 144 -16.08 1.69 -14.28
N GLU A 145 -15.22 0.98 -13.55
CA GLU A 145 -14.91 1.30 -12.15
C GLU A 145 -14.15 2.63 -12.01
N ILE A 146 -13.19 2.91 -12.90
CA ILE A 146 -12.31 4.08 -12.78
C ILE A 146 -12.80 5.34 -13.49
N SER A 147 -13.77 5.22 -14.40
CA SER A 147 -14.24 6.29 -15.29
C SER A 147 -15.16 7.31 -14.63
N TYR A 148 -15.45 7.21 -13.33
CA TYR A 148 -16.36 8.16 -12.67
C TYR A 148 -15.97 8.49 -11.23
N PHE A 149 -16.47 9.63 -10.77
CA PHE A 149 -16.47 10.00 -9.35
C PHE A 149 -17.83 10.60 -8.96
N LYS A 150 -18.09 10.73 -7.66
CA LYS A 150 -19.32 11.33 -7.14
C LYS A 150 -18.99 12.62 -6.39
N LEU A 151 -19.65 13.71 -6.76
CA LEU A 151 -19.56 15.00 -6.08
C LEU A 151 -20.98 15.48 -5.75
N TYR A 152 -21.26 15.72 -4.47
CA TYR A 152 -22.58 16.09 -3.94
C TYR A 152 -23.71 15.16 -4.40
N GLY A 153 -23.46 13.85 -4.41
CA GLY A 153 -24.43 12.84 -4.84
C GLY A 153 -24.58 12.70 -6.36
N LYS A 154 -24.01 13.61 -7.16
CA LYS A 154 -24.01 13.53 -8.62
C LYS A 154 -22.82 12.73 -9.14
N LYS A 155 -23.08 11.78 -10.05
CA LYS A 155 -22.04 11.02 -10.77
C LYS A 155 -21.50 11.87 -11.92
N TYR A 156 -20.18 12.00 -11.99
CA TYR A 156 -19.45 12.60 -13.10
C TYR A 156 -18.65 11.49 -13.76
N LYS A 157 -18.92 11.23 -15.04
CA LYS A 157 -18.29 10.16 -15.81
C LYS A 157 -17.43 10.77 -16.91
N TRP A 158 -16.28 10.17 -17.15
CA TRP A 158 -15.47 10.40 -18.34
C TRP A 158 -15.94 9.44 -19.43
N ASP A 159 -16.56 9.99 -20.47
CA ASP A 159 -16.95 9.24 -21.65
C ASP A 159 -15.81 9.30 -22.68
N THR A 160 -15.41 8.14 -23.20
CA THR A 160 -14.31 7.99 -24.16
C THR A 160 -14.62 6.85 -25.14
N ASP A 161 -14.15 6.98 -26.38
CA ASP A 161 -14.25 5.96 -27.42
C ASP A 161 -12.99 5.07 -27.50
N GLN A 162 -12.03 5.25 -26.57
CA GLN A 162 -10.79 4.47 -26.53
C GLN A 162 -11.08 2.97 -26.35
N LYS A 163 -10.31 2.14 -27.05
CA LYS A 163 -10.36 0.68 -26.99
C LYS A 163 -8.97 0.14 -26.65
N GLY A 164 -8.86 -0.72 -25.65
CA GLY A 164 -7.60 -1.29 -25.16
C GLY A 164 -7.59 -1.48 -23.65
N GLY A 165 -6.46 -1.89 -23.10
CA GLY A 165 -6.23 -1.82 -21.64
C GLY A 165 -6.22 -0.37 -21.17
N VAL A 166 -6.66 -0.14 -19.93
CA VAL A 166 -6.75 1.17 -19.30
C VAL A 166 -5.65 1.40 -18.29
#